data_AF-A0A3D8M9I0-F1
#
_entry.id   AF-A0A3D8M9I0-F1
#
_cell.length_a   1.000
_cell.length_b   1.000
_cell.length_c   1.000
_cell.angle_alpha   90.00
_cell.angle_beta   90.00
_cell.angle_gamma   90.00
#
_symmetry.space_group_name_H-M   'P 1'
#
loop_
_entity.id
_entity.type
_entity.pdbx_description
1 polymer ?
#
loop_
_entity_poly.entity_id
_entity_poly.type
_entity_poly.pdbx_seq_one_letter_code
_entity_poly.pdbx_strand_id
1 'polypeptide(L)'
;MNEKKKTNSNANAEKQRRFRERQKAAGKKLVRGYVTPQAMECYEEISEKTGWSDSEVLSNALRVLYAAYRCGQIKLLNEWLKDHKR
;
A
#
# COMPACT_ATOMS: atom_id res chain seq x y z
N MET A 1 5.77 36.62 -28.32
CA MET A 1 6.65 35.72 -27.54
C MET A 1 6.12 35.69 -26.12
N ASN A 2 5.68 34.54 -25.60
CA ASN A 2 5.32 34.43 -24.18
C ASN A 2 6.01 33.19 -23.59
N GLU A 3 6.84 33.45 -22.59
CA GLU A 3 7.82 32.54 -22.02
C GLU A 3 7.16 31.32 -21.36
N LYS A 4 7.60 30.12 -21.76
CA LYS A 4 7.26 28.88 -21.07
C LYS A 4 7.86 28.92 -19.67
N LYS A 5 7.02 29.14 -18.65
CA LYS A 5 7.35 29.00 -17.22
C LYS A 5 8.05 27.65 -16.99
N LYS A 6 9.36 27.68 -16.74
CA LYS A 6 10.12 26.48 -16.34
C LYS A 6 9.47 25.90 -15.08
N THR A 7 8.80 24.77 -15.21
CA THR A 7 8.27 24.00 -14.08
C THR A 7 9.44 23.60 -13.19
N ASN A 8 9.56 24.28 -12.04
CA ASN A 8 10.58 24.04 -11.01
C ASN A 8 10.50 22.59 -10.52
N SER A 9 11.29 21.69 -11.11
CA SER A 9 11.43 20.29 -10.71
C SER A 9 11.83 20.16 -9.22
N ASN A 10 12.62 21.11 -8.72
CA ASN A 10 13.01 21.19 -7.31
C ASN A 10 11.81 21.40 -6.36
N ALA A 11 10.79 22.16 -6.77
CA ALA A 11 9.61 22.39 -5.94
C ALA A 11 8.76 21.11 -5.77
N ASN A 12 8.76 20.23 -6.78
CA ASN A 12 8.09 18.93 -6.69
C ASN A 12 8.86 17.94 -5.82
N ALA A 13 10.19 17.88 -5.98
CA ALA A 13 11.05 17.04 -5.14
C ALA A 13 10.94 17.43 -3.65
N GLU A 14 10.88 18.73 -3.37
CA GLU A 14 10.75 19.22 -2.00
C GLU A 14 9.35 18.99 -1.41
N LYS A 15 8.29 19.09 -2.22
CA LYS A 15 6.94 18.66 -1.81
C LYS A 15 6.90 17.18 -1.45
N GLN A 16 7.50 16.32 -2.27
CA GLN A 16 7.59 14.88 -2.00
C GLN A 16 8.42 14.57 -0.74
N ARG A 17 9.51 15.30 -0.51
CA ARG A 17 10.31 15.19 0.71
C ARG A 17 9.49 15.58 1.96
N ARG A 18 8.84 16.75 1.95
CA ARG A 18 8.00 17.23 3.06
C ARG A 18 6.80 16.34 3.32
N PHE A 19 6.23 15.72 2.28
CA PHE A 19 5.17 14.72 2.44
C PHE A 19 5.70 13.46 3.13
N ARG A 20 6.83 12.91 2.66
CA ARG A 20 7.48 11.74 3.30
C ARG A 20 7.85 12.00 4.75
N GLU A 21 8.40 13.18 5.05
CA GLU A 21 8.74 13.60 6.41
C GLU A 21 7.49 13.76 7.30
N ARG A 22 6.39 14.33 6.77
CA ARG A 22 5.10 14.39 7.48
C ARG A 22 4.51 13.01 7.76
N GLN A 23 4.56 12.08 6.79
CA GLN A 23 4.08 10.71 7.00
C GLN A 23 4.94 9.97 8.04
N LYS A 24 6.27 10.17 8.02
CA LYS A 24 7.21 9.61 8.99
C LYS A 24 6.99 10.19 10.40
N ALA A 25 6.70 11.48 10.51
CA ALA A 25 6.40 12.17 11.77
C ALA A 25 5.01 11.82 12.33
N ALA A 26 4.04 11.51 11.46
CA ALA A 26 2.69 11.08 11.83
C ALA A 26 2.62 9.64 12.38
N GLY A 27 3.76 8.98 12.62
CA GLY A 27 3.80 7.65 13.23
C GLY A 27 3.26 6.52 12.34
N LYS A 28 3.01 6.78 11.05
CA LYS A 28 2.64 5.73 10.10
C LYS A 28 3.85 4.82 9.88
N LYS A 29 3.95 3.76 10.67
CA LYS A 29 4.92 2.69 10.46
C LYS A 29 4.62 2.09 9.09
N LEU A 30 5.59 2.16 8.19
CA LEU A 30 5.49 1.57 6.85
C LEU A 30 5.16 0.09 7.00
N VAL A 31 4.11 -0.37 6.32
CA VAL A 31 3.58 -1.74 6.40
C VAL A 31 4.71 -2.78 6.25
N ARG A 32 5.67 -2.50 5.36
CA ARG A 32 6.87 -3.30 5.05
C ARG A 32 7.64 -3.91 6.22
N GLY A 33 7.59 -3.33 7.42
CA GLY A 33 8.29 -3.88 8.59
C GLY A 33 7.59 -5.06 9.27
N TYR A 34 6.33 -5.32 8.92
CA TYR A 34 5.47 -6.32 9.55
C TYR A 34 4.94 -7.38 8.57
N VAL A 35 5.34 -7.30 7.30
CA VAL A 35 4.92 -8.23 6.25
C VAL A 35 6.12 -9.00 5.72
N THR A 36 5.90 -10.28 5.46
CA THR A 36 6.88 -11.15 4.80
C THR A 36 7.09 -10.70 3.35
N PRO A 37 8.19 -11.11 2.69
CA PRO A 37 8.41 -10.83 1.27
C PRO A 37 7.24 -11.26 0.37
N GLN A 38 6.64 -12.43 0.63
CA GLN A 38 5.49 -12.93 -0.14
C GLN A 38 4.25 -12.04 0.02
N ALA A 39 3.98 -11.60 1.25
CA ALA A 39 2.89 -10.66 1.52
C ALA A 39 3.17 -9.27 0.91
N MET A 40 4.45 -8.88 0.79
CA MET A 40 4.85 -7.66 0.07
C MET A 40 4.57 -7.75 -1.43
N GLU A 41 4.79 -8.90 -2.07
CA GLU A 41 4.41 -9.10 -3.48
C GLU A 41 2.90 -8.93 -3.67
N CYS A 42 2.09 -9.52 -2.78
CA CYS A 42 0.63 -9.36 -2.80
C CYS A 42 0.23 -7.89 -2.61
N TYR A 43 0.89 -7.21 -1.68
CA TYR A 43 0.68 -5.79 -1.40
C TYR A 43 0.99 -4.91 -2.63
N GLU A 44 2.13 -5.14 -3.28
CA GLU A 44 2.56 -4.39 -4.47
C GLU A 44 1.55 -4.59 -5.62
N GLU A 45 1.14 -5.83 -5.89
CA GLU A 45 0.15 -6.13 -6.93
C GLU A 45 -1.22 -5.47 -6.65
N ILE A 46 -1.70 -5.53 -5.40
CA ILE A 46 -2.95 -4.87 -5.00
C ILE A 46 -2.83 -3.36 -5.15
N SER A 47 -1.73 -2.76 -4.66
CA SER A 47 -1.50 -1.32 -4.72
C SER A 47 -1.44 -0.83 -6.17
N GLU A 48 -0.73 -1.56 -7.06
CA GLU A 48 -0.63 -1.23 -8.48
C GLU A 48 -1.99 -1.30 -9.19
N LYS A 49 -2.77 -2.37 -8.96
CA LYS A 49 -4.06 -2.57 -9.64
C LYS A 49 -5.17 -1.65 -9.14
N THR A 50 -5.15 -1.29 -7.86
CA THR A 50 -6.23 -0.50 -7.24
C THR A 50 -5.93 0.99 -7.15
N GLY A 51 -4.64 1.37 -7.17
CA GLY A 51 -4.20 2.73 -6.88
C GLY A 51 -4.39 3.15 -5.41
N TRP A 52 -4.67 2.20 -4.51
CA TRP A 52 -4.89 2.49 -3.09
C TRP A 52 -3.60 2.88 -2.40
N SER A 53 -3.70 3.84 -1.48
CA SER A 53 -2.65 4.16 -0.52
C SER A 53 -2.43 3.04 0.49
N ASP A 54 -1.25 3.00 1.13
CA ASP A 54 -0.91 2.02 2.17
C ASP A 54 -2.00 1.90 3.26
N SER A 55 -2.59 3.04 3.64
CA SER A 55 -3.64 3.10 4.67
C SER A 55 -4.95 2.48 4.20
N GLU A 56 -5.31 2.67 2.92
CA GLU A 56 -6.49 2.05 2.30
C GLU A 56 -6.29 0.54 2.13
N VAL A 57 -5.13 0.11 1.62
CA VAL A 57 -4.80 -1.31 1.47
C VAL A 57 -4.90 -2.02 2.82
N LEU A 58 -4.27 -1.48 3.87
CA LEU A 58 -4.30 -2.08 5.21
C LEU A 58 -5.72 -2.13 5.79
N SER A 59 -6.47 -1.02 5.70
CA SER A 59 -7.84 -0.94 6.22
C SER A 59 -8.76 -1.93 5.50
N ASN A 60 -8.64 -2.05 4.19
CA ASN A 60 -9.45 -2.96 3.39
C ASN A 60 -9.05 -4.41 3.61
N ALA A 61 -7.75 -4.72 3.72
CA ALA A 61 -7.28 -6.07 4.03
C ALA A 61 -7.86 -6.60 5.35
N LEU A 62 -7.88 -5.77 6.40
CA LEU A 62 -8.48 -6.15 7.69
C LEU A 62 -9.99 -6.43 7.58
N ARG A 63 -10.73 -5.59 6.83
CA ARG A 63 -12.17 -5.75 6.63
C ARG A 63 -12.50 -7.01 5.80
N VAL A 64 -11.72 -7.28 4.76
CA VAL A 64 -11.87 -8.48 3.93
C VAL A 64 -11.54 -9.74 4.73
N LEU A 65 -10.46 -9.73 5.51
CA LEU A 65 -10.11 -10.84 6.40
C LEU A 65 -11.24 -11.13 7.40
N TYR A 66 -11.82 -10.08 8.00
CA TYR A 66 -12.96 -10.22 8.89
C TYR A 66 -14.19 -10.79 8.16
N ALA A 67 -14.50 -10.33 6.95
CA ALA A 67 -15.58 -10.88 6.15
C ALA A 67 -15.35 -12.37 5.81
N ALA A 68 -14.12 -12.74 5.42
CA ALA A 68 -13.75 -14.13 5.16
C ALA A 68 -13.92 -15.01 6.40
N TYR A 69 -13.56 -14.50 7.59
CA TYR A 69 -13.81 -15.19 8.86
C TYR A 69 -15.31 -15.43 9.06
N ARG A 70 -16.11 -14.37 8.95
CA ARG A 70 -17.57 -14.42 9.17
C ARG A 70 -18.30 -15.33 8.18
N CYS A 71 -17.79 -15.44 6.96
CA CYS A 71 -18.34 -16.31 5.92
C CYS A 71 -17.75 -17.74 5.91
N GLY A 72 -16.90 -18.08 6.89
CA GLY A 72 -16.26 -19.41 6.98
C GLY A 72 -15.26 -19.72 5.86
N GLN A 73 -14.78 -18.70 5.15
CA GLN A 73 -13.93 -18.86 3.96
C GLN A 73 -12.42 -18.87 4.27
N ILE A 74 -12.00 -18.59 5.51
CA ILE A 74 -10.58 -18.44 5.86
C ILE A 74 -9.75 -19.67 5.49
N LYS A 75 -10.26 -20.88 5.77
CA LYS A 75 -9.50 -22.12 5.47
C LYS A 75 -9.23 -22.24 3.97
N LEU A 76 -10.28 -22.08 3.16
CA LEU A 76 -10.21 -22.14 1.70
C LEU A 76 -9.20 -21.12 1.14
N LEU A 77 -9.28 -19.87 1.61
CA LEU A 77 -8.39 -18.81 1.13
C LEU A 77 -6.94 -19.04 1.56
N ASN A 78 -6.70 -19.55 2.77
CA ASN A 78 -5.35 -19.87 3.24
C ASN A 78 -4.74 -21.06 2.47
N GLU A 79 -5.54 -22.08 2.15
CA GLU A 79 -5.10 -23.19 1.31
C GLU A 79 -4.75 -22.69 -0.10
N TRP A 80 -5.57 -21.82 -0.68
CA TRP A 80 -5.27 -21.18 -1.96
C TRP A 80 -3.96 -20.40 -1.93
N LEU A 81 -3.70 -19.60 -0.89
CA LEU A 81 -2.44 -18.86 -0.74
C LEU A 81 -1.23 -19.80 -0.69
N LYS A 82 -1.33 -20.90 0.07
CA LYS A 82 -0.27 -21.91 0.18
C LYS A 82 0.05 -22.56 -1.18
N ASP A 83 -0.97 -22.95 -1.92
CA ASP A 83 -0.80 -23.65 -3.21
C ASP A 83 -0.20 -22.73 -4.28
N HIS A 84 -0.45 -21.42 -4.18
CA HIS A 84 0.06 -20.40 -5.09
C HIS A 84 1.34 -19.70 -4.57
N LYS A 85 1.87 -20.12 -3.41
CA LYS A 85 3.06 -19.57 -2.75
C LYS A 85 2.97 -18.07 -2.50
N ARG A 86 1.81 -17.62 -2.01
CA ARG A 86 1.53 -16.23 -1.63
C ARG A 86 1.50 -16.06 -0.12
#